data_AF-A0A842TY04-F1
#
_entry.id   AF-A0A842TY04-F1
#
_cell.length_a   1.000
_cell.length_b   1.000
_cell.length_c   1.000
_cell.angle_alpha   90.00
_cell.angle_beta   90.00
_cell.angle_gamma   90.00
#
_symmetry.space_group_name_H-M   'P 1'
#
loop_
_entity.id
_entity.type
_entity.pdbx_description
1 polymer ?
#
loop_
_entity_poly.entity_id
_entity_poly.type
_entity_poly.pdbx_seq_one_letter_code
_entity_poly.pdbx_strand_id
1 'polypeptide(L)'
;MWYPENRHVLNETLNKYLKTGKHKKPLALDKNSKLKKGQNPLHGIIVPHAGYQYSGAVAGTAFSLIKKPVKKAIVIGPSHYVHLFDAMTTNQQDIQTPLGKTKTFNTDFLTGNIEQEHSISNQYPFLQKLHVEQIMPLMIGKITNQQALEIAKKISKIKALYVFSTDLSHFLDYETAVKKDKESVKIIENLDSEKFRFIDACGYFPLLILKELCKIKKTKPELVEYKNSGDVIGDKTSVVGYASFYF
;
A
#
# COMPACT_ATOMS: atom_id res chain seq x y z
N MET A 1 0.93 -19.11 -4.37
CA MET A 1 2.04 -18.33 -3.77
C MET A 1 2.02 -16.94 -4.39
N TRP A 2 2.20 -15.91 -3.57
CA TRP A 2 1.99 -14.51 -3.98
C TRP A 2 3.26 -13.84 -4.52
N TYR A 3 4.43 -14.35 -4.14
CA TYR A 3 5.75 -13.94 -4.62
C TYR A 3 6.66 -15.18 -4.70
N PRO A 4 7.83 -15.10 -5.36
CA PRO A 4 8.75 -16.24 -5.44
C PRO A 4 9.26 -16.69 -4.06
N GLU A 5 9.20 -17.98 -3.76
CA GLU A 5 9.73 -18.54 -2.50
C GLU A 5 11.23 -18.84 -2.55
N ASN A 6 11.81 -18.92 -3.75
CA ASN A 6 13.26 -19.02 -3.87
C ASN A 6 13.90 -17.65 -3.60
N ARG A 7 14.77 -17.58 -2.58
CA ARG A 7 15.46 -16.35 -2.16
C ARG A 7 16.14 -15.60 -3.31
N HIS A 8 16.85 -16.32 -4.19
CA HIS A 8 17.58 -15.70 -5.29
C HIS A 8 16.61 -15.09 -6.31
N VAL A 9 15.59 -15.85 -6.72
CA VAL A 9 14.56 -15.38 -7.66
C VAL A 9 13.79 -14.18 -7.09
N LEU A 10 13.41 -14.22 -5.81
CA LEU A 10 12.74 -13.10 -5.13
C LEU A 10 13.62 -11.85 -5.11
N ASN A 11 14.90 -12.01 -4.78
CA ASN A 11 15.84 -10.89 -4.73
C ASN A 11 16.04 -10.23 -6.09
N GLU A 12 16.16 -11.00 -7.17
CA GLU A 12 16.25 -10.50 -8.55
C GLU A 12 14.96 -9.83 -9.01
N THR A 13 13.81 -10.41 -8.67
CA THR A 13 12.49 -9.85 -8.96
C THR A 13 12.34 -8.46 -8.32
N LEU A 14 12.69 -8.33 -7.04
CA LEU A 14 12.67 -7.05 -6.32
C LEU A 14 13.69 -6.05 -6.89
N ASN A 15 14.90 -6.50 -7.26
CA ASN A 15 15.89 -5.66 -7.93
C ASN A 15 15.32 -5.03 -9.22
N LYS A 16 14.59 -5.83 -10.02
CA LYS A 16 13.95 -5.36 -11.24
C LYS A 16 12.88 -4.30 -10.94
N TYR A 17 11.95 -4.60 -10.03
CA TYR A 17 10.84 -3.70 -9.71
C TYR A 17 11.28 -2.40 -9.01
N LEU A 18 12.35 -2.42 -8.22
CA LEU A 18 12.90 -1.23 -7.59
C LEU A 18 13.75 -0.36 -8.54
N LYS A 19 14.21 -0.90 -9.68
CA LYS A 19 14.92 -0.12 -10.71
C LYS A 19 13.96 0.64 -11.63
N THR A 20 12.79 0.07 -11.94
CA THR A 20 11.85 0.63 -12.93
C THR A 20 11.27 1.99 -12.51
N GLY A 21 11.15 2.28 -11.22
CA GLY A 21 10.65 3.57 -10.75
C GLY A 21 11.67 4.71 -10.72
N LYS A 22 12.98 4.45 -10.88
CA LYS A 22 14.01 5.50 -10.90
C LYS A 22 13.95 6.42 -12.13
N HIS A 23 13.21 6.02 -13.17
CA HIS A 23 13.11 6.75 -14.44
C HIS A 23 11.75 7.41 -14.68
N LYS A 24 10.75 7.17 -13.83
CA LYS A 24 9.45 7.82 -13.94
C LYS A 24 9.48 9.12 -13.14
N LYS A 25 9.47 10.26 -13.84
CA LYS A 25 9.02 11.52 -13.21
C LYS A 25 7.58 11.28 -12.73
N PRO A 26 7.18 11.74 -11.54
CA PRO A 26 5.78 11.73 -11.13
C PRO A 26 4.92 12.26 -12.29
N LEU A 27 3.93 11.48 -12.74
CA LEU A 27 3.03 11.93 -13.79
C LEU A 27 2.21 13.10 -13.24
N ALA A 28 2.30 14.24 -13.92
CA ALA A 28 1.70 15.54 -13.57
C ALA A 28 2.28 16.25 -12.33
N LEU A 29 3.53 16.74 -12.45
CA LEU A 29 3.83 18.08 -11.94
C LEU A 29 2.94 19.05 -12.72
N ASP A 30 1.82 19.45 -12.14
CA ASP A 30 1.11 20.65 -12.57
C ASP A 30 2.14 21.78 -12.69
N LYS A 31 2.32 22.38 -13.88
CA LYS A 31 3.39 23.36 -14.13
C LYS A 31 3.25 24.61 -13.25
N ASN A 32 2.12 24.75 -12.55
CA ASN A 32 1.82 25.80 -11.59
C ASN A 32 1.91 25.36 -10.11
N SER A 33 2.17 24.09 -9.79
CA SER A 33 2.49 23.71 -8.41
C SER A 33 3.96 24.11 -8.16
N LYS A 34 4.14 25.19 -7.39
CA LYS A 34 5.44 25.58 -6.84
C LYS A 34 5.88 24.54 -5.80
N LEU A 35 6.18 23.32 -6.25
CA LEU A 35 6.85 22.31 -5.44
C LEU A 35 8.28 22.79 -5.20
N LYS A 36 8.50 23.45 -4.06
CA LYS A 36 9.83 23.76 -3.57
C LYS A 36 10.59 22.44 -3.41
N LYS A 37 11.61 22.24 -4.25
CA LYS A 37 12.58 21.13 -4.11
C LYS A 37 13.00 21.03 -2.65
N GLY A 38 12.63 19.93 -1.99
CA GLY A 38 13.16 19.56 -0.66
C GLY A 38 12.23 19.73 0.56
N GLN A 39 10.92 20.00 0.42
CA GLN A 39 10.06 20.33 1.58
C GLN A 39 8.80 19.49 1.82
N ASN A 40 8.64 18.30 1.23
CA ASN A 40 7.70 17.31 1.79
C ASN A 40 8.43 15.99 2.04
N PRO A 41 8.64 15.57 3.31
CA PRO A 41 9.18 14.26 3.59
C PRO A 41 8.14 13.22 3.17
N LEU A 42 8.54 12.25 2.35
CA LEU A 42 7.72 11.07 2.05
C LEU A 42 7.25 10.44 3.38
N HIS A 43 5.96 10.51 3.64
CA HIS A 43 5.32 9.92 4.82
C HIS A 43 4.96 8.46 4.56
N GLY A 44 4.44 8.16 3.37
CA GLY A 44 3.95 6.83 3.06
C GLY A 44 3.69 6.58 1.59
N ILE A 45 3.25 5.36 1.32
CA ILE A 45 2.86 4.89 -0.01
C ILE A 45 1.54 4.12 0.08
N ILE A 46 0.84 4.07 -1.05
CA ILE A 46 -0.28 3.16 -1.28
C ILE A 46 0.16 2.22 -2.40
N VAL A 47 -0.02 0.92 -2.24
CA VAL A 47 0.47 -0.10 -3.18
C VAL A 47 -0.52 -1.26 -3.34
N PRO A 48 -0.53 -1.92 -4.51
CA PRO A 48 -1.34 -3.11 -4.73
C PRO A 48 -0.78 -4.34 -4.02
N HIS A 49 -1.59 -5.39 -3.93
CA HIS A 49 -1.23 -6.67 -3.31
C HIS A 49 -1.68 -7.92 -4.06
N ALA A 50 -2.11 -7.83 -5.32
CA ALA A 50 -2.12 -9.01 -6.17
C ALA A 50 -0.73 -9.70 -6.24
N GLY A 51 -0.68 -10.92 -6.78
CA GLY A 51 0.60 -11.64 -6.91
C GLY A 51 1.65 -10.83 -7.69
N TYR A 52 2.93 -10.99 -7.36
CA TYR A 52 4.03 -10.17 -7.90
C TYR A 52 4.10 -10.16 -9.42
N GLN A 53 3.77 -11.29 -10.05
CA GLN A 53 3.68 -11.40 -11.51
C GLN A 53 2.68 -10.42 -12.14
N TYR A 54 1.66 -9.99 -11.39
CA TYR A 54 0.65 -9.04 -11.82
C TYR A 54 0.97 -7.62 -11.36
N SER A 55 1.05 -7.37 -10.05
CA SER A 55 1.08 -6.01 -9.50
C SER A 55 2.42 -5.60 -8.89
N GLY A 56 3.38 -6.53 -8.78
CA GLY A 56 4.67 -6.31 -8.11
C GLY A 56 5.48 -5.17 -8.73
N ALA A 57 5.41 -4.99 -10.05
CA ALA A 57 6.06 -3.85 -10.72
C ALA A 57 5.45 -2.50 -10.32
N VAL A 58 4.12 -2.43 -10.20
CA VAL A 58 3.40 -1.21 -9.80
C VAL A 58 3.72 -0.86 -8.34
N ALA A 59 3.69 -1.86 -7.44
CA ALA A 59 4.13 -1.67 -6.05
C ALA A 59 5.61 -1.22 -5.99
N GLY A 60 6.49 -1.87 -6.75
CA GLY A 60 7.92 -1.55 -6.78
C GLY A 60 8.23 -0.12 -7.24
N THR A 61 7.44 0.45 -8.15
CA THR A 61 7.57 1.85 -8.56
C THR A 61 7.44 2.79 -7.37
N ALA A 62 6.40 2.64 -6.53
CA ALA A 62 6.26 3.44 -5.31
C ALA A 62 7.35 3.13 -4.27
N PHE A 63 7.69 1.86 -4.04
CA PHE A 63 8.77 1.50 -3.11
C PHE A 63 10.12 2.10 -3.52
N SER A 64 10.38 2.28 -4.82
CA SER A 64 11.63 2.87 -5.32
C SER A 64 11.81 4.35 -4.95
N LEU A 65 10.74 5.05 -4.58
CA LEU A 65 10.77 6.45 -4.16
C LEU A 65 11.28 6.62 -2.72
N ILE A 66 11.29 5.54 -1.94
CA ILE A 66 11.69 5.57 -0.53
C ILE A 66 13.21 5.76 -0.41
N LYS A 67 13.62 6.85 0.25
CA LYS A 67 15.02 7.10 0.60
C LYS A 67 15.37 6.37 1.91
N LYS A 68 16.46 5.61 1.87
CA LYS A 68 17.01 4.91 3.05
C LYS A 68 17.82 5.88 3.95
N PRO A 69 17.95 5.60 5.26
CA PRO A 69 17.42 4.44 5.99
C PRO A 69 15.99 4.65 6.54
N VAL A 70 15.19 3.58 6.54
CA VAL A 70 13.86 3.54 7.17
C VAL A 70 13.91 2.59 8.35
N LYS A 71 13.74 3.08 9.58
CA LYS A 71 13.82 2.23 10.79
C LYS A 71 12.56 1.39 11.00
N LYS A 72 11.39 2.02 10.91
CA LYS A 72 10.09 1.39 11.16
C LYS A 72 9.18 1.53 9.96
N ALA A 73 8.41 0.49 9.67
CA ALA A 73 7.29 0.55 8.73
C ALA A 73 6.01 0.03 9.40
N ILE A 74 4.87 0.60 9.01
CA ILE A 74 3.55 0.10 9.36
C ILE A 74 2.88 -0.32 8.06
N VAL A 75 2.50 -1.58 7.95
CA VAL A 75 1.82 -2.12 6.77
C VAL A 75 0.36 -2.28 7.09
N ILE A 76 -0.49 -1.45 6.49
CA ILE A 76 -1.93 -1.42 6.73
C ILE A 76 -2.64 -2.09 5.55
N GLY A 77 -3.35 -3.19 5.78
CA GLY A 77 -4.08 -3.93 4.75
C GLY A 77 -5.47 -4.37 5.21
N PRO A 78 -6.40 -4.67 4.29
CA PRO A 78 -7.70 -5.21 4.64
C PRO A 78 -7.60 -6.64 5.21
N SER A 79 -8.63 -7.07 5.92
CA SER A 79 -8.85 -8.49 6.27
C SER A 79 -9.66 -9.18 5.17
N HIS A 80 -9.08 -10.17 4.48
CA HIS A 80 -9.77 -10.96 3.45
C HIS A 80 -10.39 -12.24 4.01
N TYR A 81 -9.76 -12.85 5.02
CA TYR A 81 -10.13 -14.20 5.49
C TYR A 81 -10.84 -14.20 6.84
N VAL A 82 -10.60 -13.18 7.67
CA VAL A 82 -11.13 -13.11 9.03
C VAL A 82 -12.20 -12.03 9.12
N HIS A 83 -13.37 -12.38 9.65
CA HIS A 83 -14.38 -11.39 10.01
C HIS A 83 -13.89 -10.60 11.24
N LEU A 84 -13.39 -9.40 10.99
CA LEU A 84 -12.83 -8.49 11.99
C LEU A 84 -13.63 -7.19 12.01
N PHE A 85 -13.93 -6.65 13.19
CA PHE A 85 -14.62 -5.37 13.41
C PHE A 85 -13.73 -4.33 14.12
N ASP A 86 -12.41 -4.43 13.90
CA ASP A 86 -11.39 -3.61 14.55
C ASP A 86 -10.09 -3.60 13.72
N ALA A 87 -9.02 -3.04 14.28
CA ALA A 87 -7.65 -3.20 13.82
C ALA A 87 -6.91 -4.23 14.67
N MET A 88 -6.22 -5.16 14.00
CA MET A 88 -5.46 -6.24 14.63
C MET A 88 -4.03 -6.26 14.10
N THR A 89 -3.06 -6.50 14.98
CA THR A 89 -1.66 -6.76 14.62
C THR A 89 -1.26 -8.20 14.98
N THR A 90 -0.06 -8.60 14.59
CA THR A 90 0.44 -9.95 14.86
C THR A 90 0.89 -10.10 16.32
N ASN A 91 0.76 -11.32 16.86
CA ASN A 91 1.39 -11.72 18.12
C ASN A 91 2.82 -12.28 17.92
N GLN A 92 3.29 -12.41 16.67
CA GLN A 92 4.65 -12.88 16.37
C GLN A 92 5.68 -11.80 16.68
N GLN A 93 6.88 -12.22 17.10
CA GLN A 93 8.02 -11.31 17.34
C GLN A 93 8.80 -10.96 16.09
N ASP A 94 8.70 -11.79 15.04
CA ASP A 94 9.40 -11.62 13.78
C ASP A 94 8.49 -11.97 12.61
N ILE A 95 8.69 -11.28 11.50
CA ILE A 95 8.18 -11.63 10.17
C ILE A 95 9.25 -12.41 9.42
N GLN A 96 8.91 -13.59 8.93
CA GLN A 96 9.77 -14.43 8.10
C GLN A 96 9.35 -14.35 6.63
N THR A 97 10.32 -14.14 5.74
CA THR A 97 10.16 -14.37 4.29
C THR A 97 11.40 -15.13 3.76
N PRO A 98 11.47 -15.50 2.47
CA PRO A 98 12.69 -16.05 1.89
C PRO A 98 13.92 -15.12 2.01
N LEU A 99 13.73 -13.81 2.19
CA LEU A 99 14.82 -12.84 2.39
C LEU A 99 15.34 -12.80 3.84
N GLY A 100 14.66 -13.43 4.79
CA GLY A 100 15.08 -13.53 6.19
C GLY A 100 14.03 -13.03 7.17
N LYS A 101 14.48 -12.69 8.38
CA LYS A 101 13.65 -12.20 9.48
C LYS A 101 13.68 -10.70 9.62
N THR A 102 12.57 -10.11 10.05
CA THR A 102 12.47 -8.72 10.47
C THR A 102 11.63 -8.63 11.74
N LYS A 103 12.10 -7.88 12.73
CA LYS A 103 11.39 -7.76 14.00
C LYS A 103 10.04 -7.11 13.81
N THR A 104 9.06 -7.55 14.58
CA THR A 104 7.79 -6.85 14.69
C THR A 104 7.86 -5.78 15.79
N PHE A 105 6.90 -4.86 15.76
CA PHE A 105 6.57 -4.03 16.92
C PHE A 105 5.05 -3.87 16.98
N ASN A 106 4.53 -3.61 18.18
CA ASN A 106 3.12 -3.38 18.44
C ASN A 106 2.94 -2.07 19.21
N THR A 107 1.82 -1.41 18.97
CA THR A 107 1.34 -0.30 19.79
C THR A 107 -0.08 -0.61 20.26
N ASP A 108 -0.24 -1.28 21.39
CA ASP A 108 -1.50 -1.59 22.09
C ASP A 108 -2.71 -1.88 21.18
N PHE A 109 -2.50 -2.54 20.04
CA PHE A 109 -3.59 -3.01 19.18
C PHE A 109 -3.96 -4.42 19.59
N LEU A 110 -5.17 -4.86 19.23
CA LEU A 110 -5.53 -6.26 19.37
C LEU A 110 -4.49 -7.12 18.66
N THR A 111 -4.03 -8.18 19.32
CA THR A 111 -3.08 -9.12 18.72
C THR A 111 -3.80 -10.40 18.34
N GLY A 112 -3.48 -10.95 17.18
CA GLY A 112 -3.95 -12.26 16.76
C GLY A 112 -3.11 -12.83 15.63
N ASN A 113 -3.58 -13.94 15.07
CA ASN A 113 -2.94 -14.56 13.91
C ASN A 113 -3.45 -13.87 12.64
N ILE A 114 -2.56 -13.12 11.98
CA ILE A 114 -2.79 -12.41 10.72
C ILE A 114 -1.90 -12.93 9.60
N GLU A 115 -1.18 -14.03 9.83
CA GLU A 115 -0.11 -14.53 8.97
C GLU A 115 -0.64 -15.09 7.64
N GLN A 116 -1.92 -15.46 7.59
CA GLN A 116 -2.61 -15.85 6.35
C GLN A 116 -3.01 -14.64 5.48
N GLU A 117 -2.96 -13.41 6.01
CA GLU A 117 -3.38 -12.21 5.28
C GLU A 117 -2.34 -11.80 4.24
N HIS A 118 -2.70 -11.98 2.97
CA HIS A 118 -1.81 -11.73 1.85
C HIS A 118 -1.67 -10.24 1.52
N SER A 119 -2.69 -9.43 1.82
CA SER A 119 -2.63 -7.99 1.55
C SER A 119 -1.49 -7.31 2.29
N ILE A 120 -1.14 -7.82 3.47
CA ILE A 120 -0.04 -7.32 4.29
C ILE A 120 1.26 -8.04 3.93
N SER A 121 1.23 -9.38 3.87
CA SER A 121 2.47 -10.16 3.72
C SER A 121 3.16 -9.98 2.38
N ASN A 122 2.44 -9.59 1.33
CA ASN A 122 3.02 -9.26 0.01
C ASN A 122 3.95 -8.05 0.05
N GLN A 123 3.86 -7.20 1.07
CA GLN A 123 4.67 -5.99 1.19
C GLN A 123 6.00 -6.23 1.94
N TYR A 124 6.10 -7.33 2.70
CA TYR A 124 7.29 -7.60 3.52
C TYR A 124 8.59 -7.75 2.71
N PRO A 125 8.63 -8.45 1.56
CA PRO A 125 9.87 -8.60 0.81
C PRO A 125 10.44 -7.25 0.32
N PHE A 126 9.59 -6.30 -0.09
CA PHE A 126 10.02 -4.95 -0.44
C PHE A 126 10.65 -4.22 0.75
N LEU A 127 10.03 -4.28 1.92
CA LEU A 127 10.53 -3.64 3.14
C LEU A 127 11.87 -4.26 3.60
N GLN A 128 12.00 -5.57 3.50
CA GLN A 128 13.25 -6.27 3.80
C GLN A 128 14.37 -5.91 2.81
N LYS A 129 14.04 -5.78 1.52
CA LYS A 129 14.97 -5.26 0.51
C LYS A 129 15.36 -3.80 0.78
N LEU A 130 14.49 -3.04 1.43
CA LEU A 130 14.81 -1.69 1.90
C LEU A 130 15.60 -1.66 3.21
N HIS A 131 15.84 -2.81 3.85
CA HIS A 131 16.48 -2.95 5.16
C HIS A 131 15.72 -2.24 6.29
N VAL A 132 14.40 -2.34 6.28
CA VAL A 132 13.59 -1.89 7.42
C VAL A 132 13.87 -2.75 8.65
N GLU A 133 14.13 -2.11 9.79
CA GLU A 133 14.53 -2.81 11.03
C GLU A 133 13.34 -3.43 11.75
N GLN A 134 12.19 -2.73 11.78
CA GLN A 134 10.97 -3.22 12.44
C GLN A 134 9.71 -2.94 11.62
N ILE A 135 8.79 -3.90 11.60
CA ILE A 135 7.52 -3.81 10.86
C ILE A 135 6.34 -4.04 11.80
N MET A 136 5.34 -3.16 11.79
CA MET A 136 4.06 -3.41 12.42
C MET A 136 3.03 -3.73 11.34
N PRO A 137 2.66 -5.01 11.16
CA PRO A 137 1.55 -5.36 10.31
C PRO A 137 0.24 -5.00 11.00
N LEU A 138 -0.67 -4.32 10.31
CA LEU A 138 -1.93 -3.86 10.86
C LEU A 138 -3.07 -4.23 9.91
N MET A 139 -3.76 -5.30 10.24
CA MET A 139 -4.93 -5.79 9.53
C MET A 139 -6.17 -5.01 9.97
N ILE A 140 -6.90 -4.51 9.00
CA ILE A 140 -8.08 -3.65 9.21
C ILE A 140 -9.32 -4.41 8.76
N GLY A 141 -10.20 -4.68 9.72
CA GLY A 141 -11.54 -5.20 9.45
C GLY A 141 -12.54 -4.09 9.09
N LYS A 142 -13.83 -4.38 9.30
CA LYS A 142 -14.90 -3.40 9.15
C LYS A 142 -14.88 -2.42 10.31
N ILE A 143 -14.54 -1.17 10.03
CA ILE A 143 -14.46 -0.09 11.02
C ILE A 143 -15.35 1.10 10.66
N THR A 144 -15.71 1.89 11.66
CA THR A 144 -16.40 3.17 11.51
C THR A 144 -15.42 4.31 11.16
N ASN A 145 -15.93 5.45 10.68
CA ASN A 145 -15.10 6.65 10.49
C ASN A 145 -14.42 7.12 11.79
N GLN A 146 -15.11 6.98 12.94
CA GLN A 146 -14.54 7.33 14.25
C GLN A 146 -13.37 6.42 14.61
N GLN A 147 -13.52 5.10 14.43
CA GLN A 147 -12.41 4.16 14.62
C GLN A 147 -11.24 4.46 13.67
N ALA A 148 -11.52 4.77 12.40
CA ALA A 148 -10.48 5.15 11.44
C ALA A 148 -9.68 6.38 11.91
N LEU A 149 -10.35 7.40 12.44
CA LEU A 149 -9.72 8.58 13.02
C LEU A 149 -8.85 8.24 14.25
N GLU A 150 -9.34 7.41 15.17
CA GLU A 150 -8.58 7.03 16.36
C GLU A 150 -7.36 6.18 16.02
N ILE A 151 -7.47 5.25 15.06
CA ILE A 151 -6.34 4.49 14.53
C ILE A 151 -5.33 5.44 13.87
N ALA A 152 -5.79 6.37 13.02
CA ALA A 152 -4.93 7.36 12.38
C ALA A 152 -4.17 8.23 13.39
N LYS A 153 -4.85 8.75 14.42
CA LYS A 153 -4.22 9.49 15.53
C LYS A 153 -3.16 8.65 16.23
N LYS A 154 -3.45 7.39 16.52
CA LYS A 154 -2.52 6.48 17.20
C LYS A 154 -1.26 6.24 16.38
N ILE A 155 -1.40 5.84 15.10
CA ILE A 155 -0.24 5.56 14.24
C ILE A 155 0.50 6.84 13.83
N SER A 156 -0.14 8.00 13.82
CA SER A 156 0.49 9.29 13.48
C SER A 156 1.61 9.69 14.46
N LYS A 157 1.56 9.20 15.70
CA LYS A 157 2.58 9.45 16.74
C LYS A 157 3.86 8.64 16.52
N ILE A 158 3.83 7.65 15.63
CA ILE A 158 4.94 6.75 15.35
C ILE A 158 5.72 7.29 14.16
N LYS A 159 7.03 7.52 14.30
CA LYS A 159 7.91 7.83 13.17
C LYS A 159 8.19 6.55 12.37
N ALA A 160 7.35 6.28 11.38
CA ALA A 160 7.44 5.12 10.50
C ALA A 160 7.10 5.51 9.05
N LEU A 161 7.54 4.67 8.12
CA LEU A 161 6.96 4.62 6.78
C LEU A 161 5.57 3.98 6.86
N TYR A 162 4.54 4.62 6.34
CA TYR A 162 3.21 4.03 6.23
C TYR A 162 3.03 3.38 4.86
N VAL A 163 2.64 2.10 4.83
CA VAL A 163 2.37 1.35 3.59
C VAL A 163 0.92 0.91 3.62
N PHE A 164 0.06 1.57 2.85
CA PHE A 164 -1.33 1.16 2.68
C PHE A 164 -1.44 0.19 1.50
N SER A 165 -2.10 -0.93 1.72
CA SER A 165 -2.18 -2.03 0.76
C SER A 165 -3.60 -2.19 0.23
N THR A 166 -3.79 -1.96 -1.07
CA THR A 166 -5.09 -2.11 -1.73
C THR A 166 -4.94 -2.31 -3.24
N ASP A 167 -5.72 -3.24 -3.78
CA ASP A 167 -6.06 -3.29 -5.20
C ASP A 167 -7.34 -2.43 -5.43
N LEU A 168 -7.60 -2.05 -6.69
CA LEU A 168 -8.78 -1.28 -7.10
C LEU A 168 -9.93 -2.21 -7.55
N SER A 169 -10.61 -1.90 -8.66
CA SER A 169 -11.76 -2.70 -9.11
C SER A 169 -11.36 -4.13 -9.46
N HIS A 170 -12.31 -5.06 -9.33
CA HIS A 170 -12.11 -6.49 -9.55
C HIS A 170 -13.12 -7.05 -10.55
N PHE A 171 -12.63 -7.94 -11.42
CA PHE A 171 -13.43 -8.79 -12.32
C PHE A 171 -14.31 -8.04 -13.33
N LEU A 172 -13.94 -6.81 -13.68
CA LEU A 172 -14.62 -6.01 -14.70
C LEU A 172 -13.92 -6.19 -16.05
N ASP A 173 -14.62 -5.93 -17.16
CA ASP A 173 -13.96 -5.77 -18.45
C ASP A 173 -13.01 -4.56 -18.42
N TYR A 174 -12.00 -4.58 -19.30
CA TYR A 174 -10.92 -3.60 -19.29
C TYR A 174 -11.41 -2.14 -19.36
N GLU A 175 -12.39 -1.82 -20.20
CA GLU A 175 -12.84 -0.44 -20.38
C GLU A 175 -13.61 0.06 -19.15
N THR A 176 -14.48 -0.79 -18.60
CA THR A 176 -15.21 -0.50 -17.37
C THR A 176 -14.26 -0.35 -16.18
N ALA A 177 -13.27 -1.23 -16.05
CA ALA A 177 -12.25 -1.16 -15.00
C ALA A 177 -11.48 0.17 -15.07
N VAL A 178 -10.97 0.54 -16.25
CA VAL A 178 -10.23 1.79 -16.44
C VAL A 178 -11.07 3.01 -16.07
N LYS A 179 -12.37 3.03 -16.38
CA LYS A 179 -13.26 4.13 -16.03
C LYS A 179 -13.44 4.24 -14.51
N LYS A 180 -13.77 3.14 -13.83
CA LYS A 180 -13.99 3.11 -12.38
C LYS A 180 -12.72 3.37 -11.58
N ASP A 181 -11.61 2.80 -12.02
CA ASP A 181 -10.32 2.97 -11.36
C ASP A 181 -9.87 4.43 -11.43
N LYS A 182 -10.04 5.10 -12.56
CA LYS A 182 -9.75 6.55 -12.69
C LYS A 182 -10.58 7.39 -11.73
N GLU A 183 -11.83 7.02 -11.46
CA GLU A 183 -12.65 7.69 -10.46
C GLU A 183 -12.11 7.45 -9.05
N SER A 184 -11.81 6.20 -8.70
CA SER A 184 -11.22 5.82 -7.41
C SER A 184 -9.89 6.53 -7.16
N VAL A 185 -9.01 6.58 -8.16
CA VAL A 185 -7.73 7.32 -8.12
C VAL A 185 -7.97 8.80 -7.80
N LYS A 186 -8.90 9.46 -8.52
CA LYS A 186 -9.22 10.87 -8.27
C LYS A 186 -9.76 11.10 -6.86
N ILE A 187 -10.58 10.21 -6.33
CA ILE A 187 -11.11 10.32 -4.97
C ILE A 187 -9.95 10.20 -3.95
N ILE A 188 -9.02 9.27 -4.17
CA ILE A 188 -7.84 9.06 -3.32
C ILE A 188 -6.91 10.28 -3.34
N GLU A 189 -6.56 10.82 -4.52
CA GLU A 189 -5.68 11.99 -4.63
C GLU A 189 -6.28 13.25 -3.98
N ASN A 190 -7.58 13.44 -4.15
CA ASN A 190 -8.27 14.61 -3.59
C ASN A 190 -8.66 14.46 -2.12
N LEU A 191 -8.59 13.24 -1.57
CA LEU A 191 -9.15 12.88 -0.26
C LEU A 191 -10.62 13.32 -0.12
N ASP A 192 -11.39 13.18 -1.21
CA ASP A 192 -12.78 13.64 -1.31
C ASP A 192 -13.66 12.85 -0.33
N SER A 193 -14.04 13.49 0.76
CA SER A 193 -14.75 12.84 1.87
C SER A 193 -16.19 12.47 1.51
N GLU A 194 -16.83 13.20 0.61
CA GLU A 194 -18.21 12.94 0.17
C GLU A 194 -18.25 11.75 -0.79
N LYS A 195 -17.22 11.63 -1.64
CA LYS A 195 -17.13 10.57 -2.64
C LYS A 195 -16.40 9.33 -2.17
N PHE A 196 -15.76 9.36 -1.00
CA PHE A 196 -14.97 8.24 -0.49
C PHE A 196 -15.72 6.90 -0.49
N ARG A 197 -17.02 6.94 -0.19
CA ARG A 197 -17.92 5.76 -0.19
C ARG A 197 -18.09 5.08 -1.55
N PHE A 198 -17.65 5.70 -2.64
CA PHE A 198 -17.74 5.19 -4.01
C PHE A 198 -16.42 4.61 -4.52
N ILE A 199 -15.36 4.61 -3.70
CA ILE A 199 -14.10 3.94 -4.06
C ILE A 199 -14.38 2.43 -4.25
N ASP A 200 -13.97 1.93 -5.42
CA ASP A 200 -13.97 0.50 -5.73
C ASP A 200 -12.57 -0.05 -5.46
N ALA A 201 -12.33 -0.49 -4.22
CA ALA A 201 -11.04 -0.99 -3.75
C ALA A 201 -11.23 -1.98 -2.59
N CYS A 202 -10.46 -3.07 -2.56
CA CYS A 202 -10.54 -4.06 -1.48
C CYS A 202 -10.10 -3.48 -0.13
N GLY A 203 -9.21 -2.48 -0.14
CA GLY A 203 -8.71 -1.75 1.02
C GLY A 203 -9.55 -0.54 1.42
N TYR A 204 -10.87 -0.52 1.17
CA TYR A 204 -11.76 0.60 1.54
C TYR A 204 -11.57 1.08 3.00
N PHE A 205 -11.55 0.17 3.97
CA PHE A 205 -11.36 0.53 5.39
C PHE A 205 -9.95 1.05 5.72
N PRO A 206 -8.85 0.41 5.26
CA PRO A 206 -7.52 1.02 5.27
C PRO A 206 -7.49 2.44 4.68
N LEU A 207 -8.18 2.69 3.57
CA LEU A 207 -8.21 3.99 2.93
C LEU A 207 -8.94 5.06 3.79
N LEU A 208 -9.91 4.69 4.62
CA LEU A 208 -10.49 5.62 5.60
C LEU A 208 -9.43 6.10 6.62
N ILE A 209 -8.55 5.20 7.06
CA ILE A 209 -7.44 5.55 7.97
C ILE A 209 -6.44 6.45 7.24
N LEU A 210 -6.08 6.13 6.00
CA LEU A 210 -5.23 6.98 5.16
C LEU A 210 -5.76 8.41 5.08
N LYS A 211 -7.06 8.56 4.82
CA LYS A 211 -7.72 9.88 4.72
C LYS A 211 -7.49 10.72 5.96
N GLU A 212 -7.72 10.14 7.14
CA GLU A 212 -7.52 10.85 8.41
C GLU A 212 -6.03 11.08 8.73
N LEU A 213 -5.16 10.12 8.38
CA LEU A 213 -3.72 10.26 8.56
C LEU A 213 -3.15 11.40 7.70
N CYS A 214 -3.56 11.50 6.44
CA CYS A 214 -3.15 12.55 5.52
C CYS A 214 -3.59 13.94 6.02
N LYS A 215 -4.80 14.07 6.60
CA LYS A 215 -5.24 15.31 7.26
C LYS A 215 -4.33 15.69 8.44
N ILE A 216 -4.03 14.73 9.33
CA ILE A 216 -3.16 14.95 10.49
C ILE A 216 -1.75 15.38 10.05
N LYS A 217 -1.21 14.74 9.01
CA LYS A 217 0.14 15.01 8.48
C LYS A 217 0.19 16.19 7.50
N LYS A 218 -0.96 16.76 7.12
CA LYS A 218 -1.09 17.85 6.13
C LYS A 218 -0.47 17.49 4.77
N THR A 219 -0.74 16.28 4.30
CA THR A 219 -0.26 15.75 3.01
C THR A 219 -1.42 15.17 2.19
N LYS A 220 -1.15 14.83 0.92
CA LYS A 220 -2.11 14.22 0.00
C LYS A 220 -1.43 13.13 -0.85
N PRO A 221 -2.15 12.03 -1.18
CA PRO A 221 -1.67 11.06 -2.15
C PRO A 221 -1.50 11.67 -3.54
N GLU A 222 -0.40 11.34 -4.19
CA GLU A 222 -0.13 11.63 -5.59
C GLU A 222 0.09 10.30 -6.33
N LEU A 223 -0.58 10.13 -7.47
CA LEU A 223 -0.47 8.91 -8.27
C LEU A 223 0.95 8.76 -8.84
N VAL A 224 1.53 7.58 -8.64
CA VAL A 224 2.83 7.19 -9.19
C VAL A 224 2.65 6.39 -10.47
N GLU A 225 1.79 5.36 -10.43
CA GLU A 225 1.53 4.49 -11.56
C GLU A 225 0.15 3.83 -11.40
N TYR A 226 -0.57 3.72 -12.53
CA TYR A 226 -1.78 2.93 -12.66
C TYR A 226 -1.62 1.94 -13.81
N LYS A 227 -2.07 0.70 -13.59
CA LYS A 227 -2.22 -0.39 -14.57
C LYS A 227 -3.36 -1.30 -14.14
N ASN A 228 -3.78 -2.22 -14.99
CA ASN A 228 -4.57 -3.39 -14.58
C ASN A 228 -3.92 -4.69 -15.04
N SER A 229 -4.48 -5.84 -14.64
CA SER A 229 -3.95 -7.15 -15.07
C SER A 229 -3.88 -7.29 -16.59
N GLY A 230 -4.83 -6.75 -17.34
CA GLY A 230 -4.83 -6.80 -18.81
C GLY A 230 -3.64 -6.05 -19.45
N ASP A 231 -3.12 -5.00 -18.80
CA ASP A 231 -1.88 -4.34 -19.23
C ASP A 231 -0.62 -5.19 -18.99
N VAL A 232 -0.73 -6.18 -18.10
CA VAL A 232 0.40 -6.99 -17.63
C VAL A 232 0.43 -8.35 -18.31
N ILE A 233 -0.72 -9.01 -18.44
CA ILE A 233 -0.84 -10.37 -19.00
C ILE A 233 -1.51 -10.43 -20.38
N GLY A 234 -2.12 -9.33 -20.83
CA GLY A 234 -2.78 -9.23 -22.14
C GLY A 234 -4.25 -9.64 -22.18
N ASP A 235 -4.75 -10.40 -21.18
CA ASP A 235 -6.17 -10.74 -21.07
C ASP A 235 -6.98 -9.55 -20.52
N LYS A 236 -7.93 -9.07 -21.33
CA LYS A 236 -8.73 -7.88 -21.07
C LYS A 236 -10.20 -8.18 -20.74
N THR A 237 -10.57 -9.45 -20.64
CA THR A 237 -11.96 -9.87 -20.44
C THR A 237 -12.44 -9.65 -19.01
N SER A 238 -11.55 -9.84 -18.04
CA SER A 238 -11.82 -9.67 -16.61
C SER A 238 -10.53 -9.26 -15.90
N VAL A 239 -10.45 -8.00 -15.47
CA VAL A 239 -9.21 -7.42 -14.94
C VAL A 239 -9.32 -6.96 -13.50
N VAL A 240 -8.15 -6.83 -12.85
CA VAL A 240 -8.01 -6.20 -11.53
C VAL A 240 -7.16 -4.94 -11.67
N GLY A 241 -7.62 -3.83 -11.10
CA GLY A 241 -6.94 -2.54 -11.13
C GLY A 241 -5.83 -2.41 -10.09
N TYR A 242 -4.69 -1.84 -10.48
CA TYR A 242 -3.51 -1.62 -9.65
C TYR A 242 -3.09 -0.16 -9.72
N ALA A 243 -3.08 0.52 -8.58
CA ALA A 243 -2.55 1.87 -8.48
C ALA A 243 -1.54 1.96 -7.35
N SER A 244 -0.51 2.77 -7.58
CA SER A 244 0.49 3.10 -6.57
C SER A 244 0.57 4.60 -6.39
N PHE A 245 0.77 5.04 -5.14
CA PHE A 245 0.78 6.45 -4.76
C PHE A 245 1.89 6.71 -3.75
N TYR A 246 2.26 7.98 -3.61
CA TYR A 246 3.10 8.47 -2.51
C TYR A 246 2.41 9.67 -1.81
N PHE A 247 2.70 9.88 -0.53
CA PHE A 247 2.23 11.04 0.24
C PHE A 247 3.18 11.37 1.39
#